data_AF-A0A5K1E7N2-F1
#
_entry.id   AF-A0A5K1E7N2-F1
#
_cell.length_a   1.000
_cell.length_b   1.000
_cell.length_c   1.000
_cell.angle_alpha   90.00
_cell.angle_beta   90.00
_cell.angle_gamma   90.00
#
_symmetry.space_group_name_H-M   'P 1'
#
loop_
_entity.id
_entity.type
_entity.pdbx_description
1 polymer ?
#
loop_
_entity_poly.entity_id
_entity_poly.type
_entity_poly.pdbx_seq_one_letter_code
_entity_poly.pdbx_strand_id
1 'polypeptide(L)'
;RVRVSSGKEEASEVEVEAFKQGTFKTELCNKWQQSGECPYNDHCQFAHGIEELRPVIRHPRYKTELCKMVVAGETCPYGHRCHFRHALTDEERVSATRLQ
;
A
#
# COMPACT_ATOMS: atom_id res chain seq x y z
N ARG A 1 -7.52 -31.00 -41.01
CA ARG A 1 -6.90 -30.39 -39.81
C ARG A 1 -7.54 -29.02 -39.59
N VAL A 2 -8.53 -28.95 -38.71
CA VAL A 2 -9.13 -27.67 -38.28
C VAL A 2 -8.27 -27.16 -37.13
N ARG A 3 -7.71 -25.95 -37.26
CA ARG A 3 -7.12 -25.24 -36.12
C ARG A 3 -8.20 -24.31 -35.56
N VAL A 4 -8.74 -24.67 -34.42
CA VAL A 4 -9.55 -23.77 -33.59
C VAL A 4 -8.57 -22.90 -32.82
N SER A 5 -8.51 -21.62 -33.17
CA SER A 5 -7.78 -20.62 -32.40
C SER A 5 -8.74 -20.10 -31.32
N SER A 6 -8.59 -20.64 -30.11
CA SER A 6 -9.32 -20.19 -28.93
C SER A 6 -9.11 -18.69 -28.70
N GLY A 7 -10.20 -17.92 -28.75
CA GLY A 7 -10.22 -16.55 -28.24
C GLY A 7 -9.97 -16.56 -26.75
N LYS A 8 -8.98 -15.79 -26.31
CA LYS A 8 -8.80 -15.46 -24.88
C LYS A 8 -9.57 -14.18 -24.60
N GLU A 9 -10.36 -14.29 -23.55
CA GLU A 9 -11.39 -13.38 -23.07
C GLU A 9 -10.84 -12.01 -22.67
N GLU A 10 -11.61 -10.99 -23.04
CA GLU A 10 -11.45 -9.58 -22.75
C GLU A 10 -11.97 -9.31 -21.33
N ALA A 11 -11.08 -9.17 -20.35
CA ALA A 11 -11.46 -8.87 -18.96
C ALA A 11 -10.38 -8.11 -18.15
N SER A 12 -9.48 -7.35 -18.78
CA SER A 12 -8.30 -6.84 -18.04
C SER A 12 -7.83 -5.42 -18.32
N GLU A 13 -8.61 -4.57 -19.00
CA GLU A 13 -8.15 -3.21 -19.33
C GLU A 13 -8.59 -2.14 -18.33
N VAL A 14 -9.75 -2.31 -17.68
CA VAL A 14 -10.34 -1.30 -16.78
C VAL A 14 -9.70 -1.26 -15.38
N GLU A 15 -9.02 -2.32 -14.95
CA GLU A 15 -8.42 -2.39 -13.61
C GLU A 15 -7.04 -1.73 -13.54
N VAL A 16 -6.31 -1.55 -14.66
CA VAL A 16 -4.86 -1.31 -14.62
C VAL A 16 -4.41 0.15 -14.59
N GLU A 17 -5.32 1.13 -14.75
CA GLU A 17 -4.95 2.55 -14.77
C GLU A 17 -5.02 3.23 -13.39
N ALA A 18 -5.99 2.88 -12.56
CA ALA A 18 -6.15 3.48 -11.23
C ALA A 18 -4.96 3.19 -10.29
N PHE A 19 -4.27 2.05 -10.48
CA PHE A 19 -3.12 1.65 -9.66
C PHE A 19 -1.81 2.38 -10.00
N LYS A 20 -1.77 3.15 -11.10
CA LYS A 20 -0.58 3.93 -11.50
C LYS A 20 -0.57 5.36 -10.94
N GLN A 21 -1.47 5.69 -10.01
CA GLN A 21 -1.63 7.03 -9.44
C GLN A 21 -0.36 7.61 -8.80
N GLY A 22 0.58 6.75 -8.37
CA GLY A 22 1.81 7.15 -7.71
C GLY A 22 1.59 7.67 -6.28
N THR A 23 2.63 8.29 -5.70
CA THR A 23 2.64 8.77 -4.30
C THR A 23 2.59 10.28 -4.18
N PHE A 24 2.32 10.99 -5.28
CA PHE A 24 2.29 12.46 -5.27
C PHE A 24 1.09 12.94 -4.46
N LYS A 25 1.39 13.75 -3.43
CA LYS A 25 0.43 14.37 -2.51
C LYS A 25 -0.46 13.36 -1.79
N THR A 26 0.00 12.12 -1.60
CA THR A 26 -0.79 11.08 -0.91
C THR A 26 -0.58 11.01 0.60
N GLU A 27 0.41 11.74 1.11
CA GLU A 27 0.73 11.86 2.54
C GLU A 27 0.93 13.34 2.88
N LEU A 28 0.64 13.73 4.13
CA LEU A 28 0.81 15.10 4.60
C LEU A 28 2.29 15.44 4.81
N CYS A 29 2.65 16.69 4.52
CA CYS A 29 4.00 17.19 4.68
C CYS A 29 4.29 17.49 6.16
N ASN A 30 5.20 16.73 6.75
CA ASN A 30 5.59 16.92 8.15
C ASN A 30 6.18 18.31 8.44
N LYS A 31 6.96 18.89 7.51
CA LYS A 31 7.56 20.23 7.71
C LYS A 31 6.48 21.31 7.74
N TRP A 32 5.60 21.28 6.75
CA TRP A 32 4.46 22.18 6.71
C TRP A 32 3.56 22.04 7.93
N GLN A 33 3.25 20.82 8.36
CA GLN A 33 2.43 20.60 9.57
C GLN A 33 3.06 21.14 10.85
N GLN A 34 4.39 21.13 10.94
CA GLN A 34 5.10 21.55 12.16
C GLN A 34 5.29 23.06 12.24
N SER A 35 5.64 23.71 11.12
CA SER A 35 6.02 25.13 11.12
C SER A 35 5.14 26.02 10.24
N GLY A 36 4.24 25.45 9.45
CA GLY A 36 3.51 26.19 8.41
C GLY A 36 4.38 26.56 7.20
N GLU A 37 5.63 26.08 7.16
CA GLU A 37 6.59 26.38 6.10
C GLU A 37 7.22 25.09 5.58
N CYS A 38 7.45 25.04 4.27
CA CYS A 38 8.09 23.90 3.61
C CYS A 38 9.17 24.40 2.64
N PRO A 39 10.43 23.93 2.75
CA PRO A 39 11.52 24.38 1.89
C PRO A 39 11.31 24.04 0.40
N TYR A 40 10.37 23.13 0.11
CA TYR A 40 10.05 22.70 -1.24
C TYR A 40 8.89 23.49 -1.88
N ASN A 41 8.20 24.35 -1.11
CA ASN A 41 7.06 25.14 -1.59
C ASN A 41 6.09 24.28 -2.43
N ASP A 42 5.64 24.78 -3.57
CA ASP A 42 4.69 24.11 -4.47
C ASP A 42 5.23 22.84 -5.11
N HIS A 43 6.55 22.63 -5.08
CA HIS A 43 7.20 21.41 -5.59
C HIS A 43 7.26 20.29 -4.54
N CYS A 44 6.71 20.50 -3.34
CA CYS A 44 6.65 19.47 -2.33
C CYS A 44 5.84 18.27 -2.84
N GLN A 45 6.41 17.07 -2.78
CA GLN A 45 5.68 15.84 -3.14
C GLN A 45 4.62 15.43 -2.12
N PHE A 46 4.60 16.06 -0.94
CA PHE A 46 3.66 15.82 0.14
C PHE A 46 2.63 16.96 0.21
N ALA A 47 1.44 16.66 0.72
CA ALA A 47 0.34 17.61 0.81
C ALA A 47 0.54 18.59 1.96
N HIS A 48 0.39 19.89 1.69
CA HIS A 48 0.43 20.97 2.69
C HIS A 48 -0.91 21.14 3.43
N GLY A 49 -1.93 20.38 3.07
CA GLY A 49 -3.22 20.41 3.77
C GLY A 49 -4.11 19.29 3.30
N ILE A 50 -5.28 19.16 3.93
CA ILE A 50 -6.31 18.21 3.48
C ILE A 50 -6.78 18.51 2.06
N GLU A 51 -6.72 19.77 1.64
CA GLU A 51 -7.11 20.22 0.30
C GLU A 51 -6.13 19.80 -0.80
N GLU A 52 -4.85 19.60 -0.47
CA GLU A 52 -3.89 19.01 -1.39
C GLU A 52 -3.81 17.47 -1.29
N LEU A 53 -4.38 16.88 -0.24
CA LEU A 53 -4.21 15.45 0.06
C LEU A 53 -5.04 14.60 -0.89
N ARG A 54 -4.33 13.78 -1.68
CA ARG A 54 -4.92 12.85 -2.64
C ARG A 54 -5.22 11.48 -2.00
N PRO A 55 -6.34 10.84 -2.36
CA PRO A 55 -6.64 9.48 -1.92
C PRO A 55 -5.60 8.50 -2.47
N VAL A 56 -5.26 7.48 -1.67
CA VAL A 56 -4.37 6.39 -2.10
C VAL A 56 -5.22 5.24 -2.64
N ILE A 57 -5.17 5.05 -3.96
CA ILE A 57 -5.70 3.83 -4.59
C ILE A 57 -4.65 2.74 -4.44
N ARG A 58 -4.99 1.64 -3.75
CA ARG A 58 -4.09 0.51 -3.52
C ARG A 58 -4.57 -0.70 -4.28
N HIS A 59 -3.62 -1.56 -4.66
CA HIS A 59 -3.93 -2.85 -5.29
C HIS A 59 -4.85 -3.68 -4.38
N PRO A 60 -5.79 -4.49 -4.92
CA PRO A 60 -6.72 -5.30 -4.12
C PRO A 60 -6.05 -6.27 -3.14
N ARG A 61 -4.78 -6.61 -3.41
CA ARG A 61 -3.93 -7.45 -2.52
C ARG A 61 -3.21 -6.67 -1.40
N TYR A 62 -3.49 -5.38 -1.23
CA TYR A 62 -2.90 -4.61 -0.14
C TYR A 62 -3.39 -5.11 1.21
N LYS A 63 -2.46 -5.44 2.11
CA LYS A 63 -2.75 -5.97 3.45
C LYS A 63 -3.72 -7.16 3.44
N THR A 64 -3.65 -8.01 2.42
CA THR A 64 -4.37 -9.30 2.42
C THR A 64 -3.56 -10.40 3.09
N GLU A 65 -2.23 -10.38 2.95
CA GLU A 65 -1.31 -11.37 3.52
C GLU A 65 -0.63 -10.83 4.79
N LEU A 66 -0.23 -11.75 5.69
CA LEU A 66 0.48 -11.43 6.92
C LEU A 66 1.93 -11.02 6.67
N CYS A 67 2.44 -10.07 7.44
CA CYS A 67 3.85 -9.74 7.41
C CYS A 67 4.67 -10.85 8.06
N LYS A 68 5.55 -11.49 7.28
CA LYS A 68 6.40 -12.58 7.76
C LYS A 68 7.26 -12.19 8.97
N MET A 69 7.80 -10.96 8.97
CA MET A 69 8.62 -10.46 10.08
C MET A 69 7.79 -10.40 11.38
N VAL A 70 6.58 -9.82 11.31
CA VAL A 70 5.69 -9.71 12.47
C VAL A 70 5.23 -11.10 12.94
N VAL A 71 4.96 -12.02 12.01
CA VAL A 71 4.63 -13.42 12.34
C VAL A 71 5.82 -14.12 13.01
N ALA A 72 7.05 -13.85 12.59
CA ALA A 72 8.26 -14.37 13.23
C ALA A 72 8.55 -13.73 14.61
N GLY A 73 7.74 -12.78 15.06
CA GLY A 73 7.95 -12.05 16.31
C GLY A 73 8.97 -10.91 16.20
N GLU A 74 9.37 -10.54 14.98
CA GLU A 74 10.32 -9.46 14.73
C GLU A 74 9.62 -8.12 14.45
N THR A 75 10.33 -7.02 14.73
CA THR A 75 9.85 -5.68 14.37
C THR A 75 10.04 -5.44 12.87
N CYS A 76 8.97 -5.12 12.16
CA CYS A 76 9.04 -4.84 10.73
C CYS A 76 9.66 -3.46 10.45
N PRO A 77 10.76 -3.36 9.67
CA PRO A 77 11.44 -2.08 9.39
C PRO A 77 10.58 -1.11 8.55
N TYR A 78 9.57 -1.63 7.83
CA TYR A 78 8.65 -0.82 7.06
C TYR A 78 7.53 -0.19 7.92
N GLY A 79 7.36 -0.63 9.17
CA GLY A 79 6.35 -0.08 10.09
C GLY A 79 4.96 -0.02 9.47
N HIS A 80 4.27 1.11 9.65
CA HIS A 80 2.92 1.33 9.12
C HIS A 80 2.85 1.39 7.57
N ARG A 81 4.00 1.59 6.90
CA ARG A 81 4.13 1.57 5.43
C ARG A 81 4.25 0.16 4.86
N CYS A 82 4.30 -0.87 5.70
CA CYS A 82 4.28 -2.25 5.22
C CYS A 82 3.01 -2.53 4.42
N HIS A 83 3.17 -3.19 3.27
CA HIS A 83 2.06 -3.62 2.42
C HIS A 83 1.36 -4.87 2.94
N PHE A 84 1.89 -5.50 4.00
CA PHE A 84 1.34 -6.69 4.64
C PHE A 84 0.70 -6.35 5.99
N ARG A 85 -0.14 -7.25 6.50
CA ARG A 85 -0.83 -7.09 7.79
C ARG A 85 0.14 -7.23 8.95
N HIS A 86 0.10 -6.29 9.89
CA HIS A 86 0.75 -6.38 11.21
C HIS A 86 -0.24 -6.73 12.33
N ALA A 87 -1.54 -6.71 12.05
CA ALA A 87 -2.57 -7.11 13.00
C ALA A 87 -2.85 -8.61 12.83
N LEU A 88 -2.27 -9.40 13.73
CA LEU A 88 -2.57 -10.83 13.87
C LEU A 88 -3.86 -10.99 14.70
N THR A 89 -4.67 -11.99 14.36
CA THR A 89 -5.71 -12.53 15.24
C THR A 89 -5.07 -13.34 16.38
N ASP A 90 -5.84 -13.64 17.42
CA ASP A 90 -5.35 -14.49 18.52
C ASP A 90 -4.98 -15.89 18.03
N GLU A 91 -5.74 -16.43 17.09
CA GLU A 91 -5.49 -17.73 16.44
C GLU A 91 -4.17 -17.73 15.64
N GLU A 92 -3.94 -16.68 14.84
CA GLU A 92 -2.69 -16.49 14.08
C GLU A 92 -1.48 -16.30 15.02
N ARG A 93 -1.65 -15.63 16.18
CA ARG A 93 -0.61 -15.51 17.22
C ARG A 93 -0.23 -16.88 17.80
N VAL A 94 -1.22 -17.65 18.23
CA VAL A 94 -1.00 -18.98 18.83
C VAL A 94 -0.31 -19.92 17.83
N SER A 95 -0.68 -19.82 16.54
CA SER A 95 -0.09 -20.62 15.48
C SER A 95 1.37 -20.22 15.17
N ALA A 96 1.68 -18.92 15.25
CA ALA A 96 3.04 -18.39 15.04
C ALA A 96 4.01 -18.80 16.15
N THR A 97 3.55 -18.85 17.42
CA THR A 97 4.38 -19.24 18.58
C THR A 97 4.66 -20.74 18.62
N ARG A 98 3.85 -21.57 17.97
CA ARG A 98 3.97 -23.04 18.01
C ARG A 98 4.99 -23.62 17.02
N LEU A 99 5.52 -22.78 16.13
CA LEU A 99 6.51 -23.15 15.10
C LEU A 99 7.95 -22.72 15.47
N GLN A 100 8.18 -22.25 16.70
CA GLN A 100 9.49 -21.94 17.27
C GLN A 100 9.95 -23.04 18.23
#